data_AF-A0A3E0PZY6-F1
#
_entry.id   AF-A0A3E0PZY6-F1
#
_cell.length_a   1.000
_cell.length_b   1.000
_cell.length_c   1.000
_cell.angle_alpha   90.00
_cell.angle_beta   90.00
_cell.angle_gamma   90.00
#
_symmetry.space_group_name_H-M   'P 1'
#
loop_
_entity.id
_entity.type
_entity.pdbx_description
1 polymer ?
#
loop_
_entity_poly.entity_id
_entity_poly.type
_entity_poly.pdbx_seq_one_letter_code
_entity_poly.pdbx_strand_id
1 'polypeptide(L)'
;MGATLTEVLMSLLILAVGVISVLTLFPLSILQAVSAHNHTQSKILKFNSTEAFHSSPITLNTHLPPPSASPSVNSRFRGFWQPNTAYTIGDIVLPTIKPGSQHPSPNLWFICVDAQDGSGNPPNGVSGQIEPAWSLTGPTSDVNLQGNGFATWAPLPAVAIDPDPNEQVPHDDPTNLGGIVPLFSPRAYVVDPLGWAVAGGDGYASSIEFGNRTDVSTGIGASLASAGDPFALLRINGGLNTEAAAAAATTLPDSWETIVEATPDTVTDADPTGPTDGSVVFPGAVVLNGILGTPSRIVFTSVDGVQHVARTITNVIPAARTVEWSSTQPFPARFPRDGSGNPVVGTARIETFDRRYSWFITVKKDANGRTDAKMAVVFRRGFSAEDEHLYYANFGNPQVDLDGLNGVDGIGPDQVLIAWNPTMASVGWNPAPGSPDPLNEPDPFLKPGAFLFDARNVEWYRIRSVVVDETQDPHLALITLDSPVRQTTQADSSNNPAPVGRAMLMKRIVDVYDL
;
A
#
# COMPACT_ATOMS: atom_id res chain seq x y z
N MET A 1 -54.95 -50.21 6.85
CA MET A 1 -55.19 -48.93 6.15
C MET A 1 -53.87 -48.55 5.52
N GLY A 2 -53.74 -48.74 4.21
CA GLY A 2 -52.50 -48.43 3.49
C GLY A 2 -52.49 -46.97 3.06
N ALA A 3 -51.39 -46.26 3.32
CA ALA A 3 -51.17 -44.94 2.73
C ALA A 3 -51.27 -45.04 1.20
N THR A 4 -51.97 -44.11 0.57
CA THR A 4 -52.06 -44.11 -0.90
C THR A 4 -50.70 -43.71 -1.48
N LEU A 5 -50.34 -44.25 -2.63
CA LEU A 5 -49.07 -43.95 -3.30
C LEU A 5 -48.87 -42.43 -3.50
N THR A 6 -49.97 -41.68 -3.66
CA THR A 6 -49.99 -40.23 -3.75
C THR A 6 -49.52 -39.54 -2.46
N GLU A 7 -49.90 -40.03 -1.27
CA GLU A 7 -49.45 -39.47 0.01
C GLU A 7 -47.95 -39.68 0.21
N VAL A 8 -47.43 -40.86 -0.17
CA VAL A 8 -45.99 -41.15 -0.13
C VAL A 8 -45.24 -40.26 -1.12
N LEU A 9 -45.77 -40.06 -2.33
CA LEU A 9 -45.12 -39.22 -3.32
C LEU A 9 -45.14 -37.73 -2.93
N MET A 10 -46.24 -37.25 -2.35
CA MET A 10 -46.31 -35.88 -1.82
C MET A 10 -45.35 -35.67 -0.65
N SER A 11 -45.26 -36.62 0.28
CA SER A 11 -44.31 -36.54 1.41
C SER A 11 -42.85 -36.57 0.93
N LEU A 12 -42.52 -37.38 -0.08
CA LEU A 12 -41.19 -37.38 -0.68
C LEU A 12 -40.87 -36.07 -1.40
N LEU A 13 -41.84 -35.47 -2.10
CA LEU A 13 -41.65 -34.18 -2.77
C LEU A 13 -41.40 -33.06 -1.75
N ILE A 14 -42.19 -32.99 -0.67
CA ILE A 14 -42.01 -31.99 0.39
C ILE A 14 -40.66 -32.18 1.08
N LEU A 15 -40.27 -33.42 1.37
CA LEU A 15 -38.96 -33.73 1.94
C LEU A 15 -37.83 -33.29 1.00
N ALA A 16 -37.93 -33.58 -0.30
CA ALA A 16 -36.93 -33.22 -1.28
C ALA A 16 -36.76 -31.69 -1.38
N VAL A 17 -37.86 -30.93 -1.41
CA VAL A 17 -37.82 -29.46 -1.42
C VAL A 17 -37.18 -28.92 -0.14
N GLY A 18 -37.53 -29.48 1.04
CA GLY A 18 -36.93 -29.09 2.31
C GLY A 18 -35.42 -29.33 2.35
N VAL A 19 -34.97 -30.51 1.91
CA VAL A 19 -33.54 -30.86 1.88
C VAL A 19 -32.78 -30.00 0.87
N ILE A 20 -33.29 -29.80 -0.34
CA ILE A 20 -32.66 -28.93 -1.35
C ILE A 20 -32.59 -27.48 -0.85
N SER A 21 -33.63 -26.98 -0.19
CA SER A 21 -33.63 -25.62 0.37
C SER A 21 -32.56 -25.46 1.45
N VAL A 22 -32.40 -26.43 2.36
CA VAL A 22 -31.36 -26.36 3.40
C VAL A 22 -29.97 -26.47 2.78
N LEU A 23 -29.77 -27.40 1.84
CA LEU A 23 -28.47 -27.61 1.17
C LEU A 23 -28.02 -26.39 0.34
N THR A 24 -28.95 -25.59 -0.17
CA THR A 24 -28.62 -24.40 -0.96
C THR A 24 -28.51 -23.14 -0.10
N LEU A 25 -29.43 -22.93 0.85
CA LEU A 25 -29.45 -21.72 1.66
C LEU A 25 -28.40 -21.72 2.77
N PHE A 26 -28.06 -22.88 3.35
CA PHE A 26 -27.11 -22.94 4.46
C PHE A 26 -25.69 -22.50 4.04
N PRO A 27 -25.07 -23.05 2.97
CA PRO A 27 -23.75 -22.57 2.51
C PRO A 27 -23.78 -21.09 2.10
N LEU A 28 -24.85 -20.63 1.45
CA LEU A 28 -25.01 -19.23 1.07
C LEU A 28 -25.04 -18.31 2.30
N SER A 29 -25.73 -18.71 3.36
CA SER A 29 -25.79 -17.95 4.62
C SER A 29 -24.42 -17.83 5.29
N ILE A 30 -23.60 -18.88 5.24
CA ILE A 30 -22.23 -18.85 5.77
C ILE A 30 -21.36 -17.91 4.94
N LEU A 31 -21.44 -17.98 3.60
CA LEU A 31 -20.67 -17.09 2.73
C LEU A 31 -21.05 -15.62 2.96
N GLN A 32 -22.34 -15.33 3.13
CA GLN A 32 -22.81 -13.98 3.47
C GLN A 32 -22.32 -13.53 4.85
N ALA A 33 -22.36 -14.41 5.86
CA ALA A 33 -21.85 -14.11 7.19
C ALA A 33 -20.34 -13.81 7.19
N VAL A 34 -19.54 -14.61 6.47
CA VAL A 34 -18.09 -14.37 6.31
C VAL A 34 -17.83 -13.06 5.57
N SER A 35 -18.57 -12.78 4.49
CA SER A 35 -18.47 -11.51 3.76
C SER A 35 -18.81 -10.31 4.65
N ALA A 36 -19.87 -10.41 5.45
CA ALA A 36 -20.29 -9.36 6.38
C ALA A 36 -19.27 -9.14 7.51
N HIS A 37 -18.68 -10.21 8.02
CA HIS A 37 -17.58 -10.14 9.00
C HIS A 37 -16.37 -9.43 8.40
N ASN A 38 -15.91 -9.83 7.21
CA ASN A 38 -14.77 -9.20 6.54
C ASN A 38 -15.02 -7.72 6.27
N HIS A 39 -16.24 -7.33 5.90
CA HIS A 39 -16.60 -5.93 5.68
C HIS A 39 -16.69 -5.11 6.99
N THR A 40 -17.08 -5.74 8.10
CA THR A 40 -17.01 -5.11 9.43
C THR A 40 -15.55 -4.87 9.83
N GLN A 41 -14.70 -5.88 9.65
CA GLN A 41 -13.27 -5.78 9.94
C GLN A 41 -12.55 -4.75 9.06
N SER A 42 -12.85 -4.69 7.77
CA SER A 42 -12.28 -3.68 6.87
C SER A 42 -12.69 -2.25 7.25
N LYS A 43 -13.93 -2.05 7.73
CA LYS A 43 -14.37 -0.75 8.25
C LYS A 43 -13.64 -0.36 9.54
N ILE A 44 -13.45 -1.29 10.47
CA ILE A 44 -12.66 -1.04 11.69
C ILE A 44 -11.24 -0.65 11.30
N LEU A 45 -10.63 -1.37 10.35
CA LEU A 45 -9.30 -1.07 9.85
C LEU A 45 -9.21 0.31 9.21
N LYS A 46 -10.20 0.69 8.39
CA LYS A 46 -10.32 2.04 7.84
C LYS A 46 -10.29 3.08 8.96
N PHE A 47 -11.14 2.95 9.98
CA PHE A 47 -11.19 3.91 11.08
C PHE A 47 -9.87 3.99 11.86
N ASN A 48 -9.28 2.84 12.21
CA ASN A 48 -8.00 2.78 12.92
C ASN A 48 -6.89 3.47 12.12
N SER A 49 -6.82 3.19 10.83
CA SER A 49 -5.84 3.81 9.94
C SER A 49 -6.09 5.31 9.78
N THR A 50 -7.34 5.74 9.59
CA THR A 50 -7.71 7.16 9.49
C THR A 50 -7.28 7.93 10.74
N GLU A 51 -7.52 7.38 11.94
CA GLU A 51 -7.08 7.99 13.20
C GLU A 51 -5.55 7.99 13.34
N ALA A 52 -4.87 6.95 12.86
CA ALA A 52 -3.40 6.94 12.79
C ALA A 52 -2.88 8.05 11.87
N PHE A 53 -3.56 8.34 10.75
CA PHE A 53 -3.21 9.45 9.87
C PHE A 53 -3.53 10.81 10.46
N HIS A 54 -4.64 10.94 11.19
CA HIS A 54 -4.98 12.18 11.88
C HIS A 54 -3.98 12.51 12.99
N SER A 55 -3.50 11.51 13.72
CA SER A 55 -2.48 11.68 14.75
C SER A 55 -1.07 11.89 14.18
N SER A 56 -0.81 11.39 12.97
CA SER A 56 0.45 11.56 12.25
C SER A 56 0.22 11.95 10.79
N PRO A 57 -0.17 13.21 10.50
CA PRO A 57 -0.48 13.62 9.13
C PRO A 57 0.75 13.62 8.21
N ILE A 58 1.94 13.65 8.82
CA ILE A 58 3.22 13.53 8.14
C ILE A 58 3.27 12.25 7.28
N THR A 59 2.56 11.21 7.68
CA THR A 59 2.54 9.91 7.01
C THR A 59 1.96 9.96 5.59
N LEU A 60 1.00 10.87 5.34
CA LEU A 60 0.46 11.11 4.00
C LEU A 60 1.25 12.19 3.24
N ASN A 61 2.09 12.99 3.91
CA ASN A 61 2.66 14.21 3.35
C ASN A 61 4.16 14.14 3.07
N THR A 62 4.91 13.43 3.91
CA THR A 62 6.34 13.21 3.73
C THR A 62 6.54 11.86 3.09
N HIS A 63 6.54 11.87 1.76
CA HIS A 63 7.43 10.96 1.08
C HIS A 63 8.87 11.42 1.42
N LEU A 64 9.40 10.96 2.56
CA LEU A 64 10.84 10.79 2.64
C LEU A 64 11.15 9.85 1.48
N PRO A 65 11.99 10.25 0.50
CA PRO A 65 12.43 9.28 -0.47
C PRO A 65 12.99 8.11 0.32
N PRO A 66 12.58 6.87 0.00
CA PRO A 66 13.09 5.72 0.73
C PRO A 66 14.62 5.81 0.73
N PRO A 67 15.33 5.37 1.78
CA PRO A 67 16.80 5.52 1.85
C PRO A 67 17.55 4.99 0.62
N SER A 68 16.91 4.09 -0.12
CA SER A 68 17.32 3.49 -1.39
C SER A 68 17.02 4.29 -2.66
N ALA A 69 16.17 5.32 -2.61
CA ALA A 69 16.06 6.31 -3.69
C ALA A 69 17.43 6.94 -3.93
N SER A 70 17.71 7.30 -5.19
CA SER A 70 19.01 7.83 -5.63
C SER A 70 19.63 8.74 -4.55
N PRO A 71 20.87 8.47 -4.10
CA PRO A 71 21.53 9.23 -3.03
C PRO A 71 21.44 10.76 -3.22
N SER A 72 21.31 11.21 -4.46
CA SER A 72 21.16 12.64 -4.82
C SER A 72 19.82 13.25 -4.38
N VAL A 73 18.71 12.51 -4.36
CA VAL A 73 17.39 13.05 -3.94
C VAL A 73 17.29 13.04 -2.41
N ASN A 74 17.70 11.93 -1.78
CA ASN A 74 17.71 11.81 -0.32
C ASN A 74 18.60 12.85 0.36
N SER A 75 19.75 13.14 -0.24
CA SER A 75 20.65 14.18 0.28
C SER A 75 20.12 15.60 0.11
N ARG A 76 19.08 15.82 -0.71
CA ARG A 76 18.47 17.12 -0.99
C ARG A 76 17.15 17.36 -0.26
N PHE A 77 16.43 16.31 0.14
CA PHE A 77 15.20 16.50 0.92
C PHE A 77 15.52 16.97 2.35
N ARG A 78 15.00 18.13 2.73
CA ARG A 78 15.25 18.78 4.03
C ARG A 78 14.05 18.70 4.98
N GLY A 79 12.96 18.05 4.59
CA GLY A 79 11.73 17.97 5.37
C GLY A 79 10.86 19.22 5.23
N PHE A 80 10.22 19.63 6.32
CA PHE A 80 9.47 20.88 6.35
C PHE A 80 10.42 22.08 6.32
N TRP A 81 10.03 23.13 5.59
CA TRP A 81 10.72 24.41 5.60
C TRP A 81 10.93 24.88 7.05
N GLN A 82 12.13 25.37 7.34
CA GLN A 82 12.53 25.89 8.65
C GLN A 82 13.01 27.34 8.48
N PRO A 83 12.71 28.23 9.42
CA PRO A 83 13.18 29.61 9.38
C PRO A 83 14.69 29.69 9.64
N ASN A 84 15.36 30.69 9.05
CA ASN A 84 16.80 30.94 9.20
C ASN A 84 17.70 29.71 8.96
N THR A 85 17.30 28.84 8.05
CA THR A 85 18.01 27.60 7.73
C THR A 85 18.73 27.75 6.41
N ALA A 86 20.00 27.32 6.36
CA ALA A 86 20.76 27.33 5.11
C ALA A 86 20.26 26.21 4.19
N TYR A 87 19.89 26.59 2.98
CA TYR A 87 19.48 25.71 1.89
C TYR A 87 20.43 25.89 0.71
N THR A 88 20.69 24.80 -0.01
CA THR A 88 21.46 24.83 -1.25
C THR A 88 20.53 24.70 -2.47
N ILE A 89 20.99 25.16 -3.63
CA ILE A 89 20.25 24.95 -4.89
C ILE A 89 20.03 23.45 -5.09
N GLY A 90 18.78 23.08 -5.34
CA GLY A 90 18.33 21.70 -5.48
C GLY A 90 17.73 21.09 -4.20
N ASP A 91 17.88 21.72 -3.03
CA ASP A 91 17.23 21.25 -1.81
C ASP A 91 15.70 21.26 -1.97
N ILE A 92 15.03 20.22 -1.46
CA ILE A 92 13.59 20.03 -1.54
C ILE A 92 12.98 20.18 -0.15
N VAL A 93 11.94 21.00 -0.05
CA VAL A 93 11.18 21.23 1.18
C VAL A 93 9.68 21.07 0.97
N LEU A 94 8.99 20.85 2.08
CA LEU A 94 7.53 20.97 2.20
C LEU A 94 7.18 22.25 2.96
N PRO A 95 6.05 22.91 2.64
CA PRO A 95 5.50 23.95 3.49
C PRO A 95 5.24 23.44 4.92
N THR A 96 5.26 24.31 5.92
CA THR A 96 4.93 23.93 7.29
C THR A 96 3.44 23.65 7.45
N ILE A 97 3.11 22.72 8.35
CA ILE A 97 1.72 22.45 8.72
C ILE A 97 1.25 23.58 9.63
N LYS A 98 0.25 24.35 9.19
CA LYS A 98 -0.34 25.44 9.97
C LYS A 98 -1.21 24.88 11.11
N PRO A 99 -1.30 25.55 12.28
CA PRO A 99 -2.18 25.12 13.37
C PRO A 99 -3.62 24.91 12.88
N GLY A 100 -4.18 23.74 13.19
CA GLY A 100 -5.53 23.35 12.77
C GLY A 100 -5.64 22.76 11.36
N SER A 101 -4.55 22.73 10.58
CA SER A 101 -4.49 22.00 9.31
C SER A 101 -3.86 20.62 9.52
N GLN A 102 -4.38 19.61 8.82
CA GLN A 102 -3.75 18.28 8.75
C GLN A 102 -2.63 18.25 7.70
N HIS A 103 -2.70 19.11 6.68
CA HIS A 103 -1.76 19.10 5.58
C HIS A 103 -1.04 20.46 5.44
N PRO A 104 0.18 20.47 4.89
CA PRO A 104 0.78 21.71 4.44
C PRO A 104 -0.11 22.37 3.38
N SER A 105 -0.13 23.70 3.36
CA SER A 105 -0.91 24.48 2.39
C SER A 105 0.04 25.41 1.62
N PRO A 106 0.37 25.11 0.36
CA PRO A 106 -0.09 23.97 -0.45
C PRO A 106 0.61 22.64 -0.09
N ASN A 107 -0.03 21.50 -0.35
CA ASN A 107 0.59 20.18 -0.11
C ASN A 107 1.44 19.73 -1.30
N LEU A 108 2.38 20.58 -1.70
CA LEU A 108 3.29 20.39 -2.82
C LEU A 108 4.75 20.44 -2.34
N TRP A 109 5.62 19.86 -3.14
CA TRP A 109 7.05 19.95 -2.94
C TRP A 109 7.59 21.20 -3.59
N PHE A 110 8.58 21.81 -2.95
CA PHE A 110 9.26 22.98 -3.47
C PHE A 110 10.75 22.71 -3.53
N ILE A 111 11.35 23.04 -4.66
CA ILE A 111 12.79 22.94 -4.87
C ILE A 111 13.40 24.33 -4.81
N CYS A 112 14.52 24.44 -4.09
CA CYS A 112 15.33 25.65 -4.05
C CYS A 112 15.99 25.83 -5.43
N VAL A 113 15.58 26.83 -6.19
CA VAL A 113 16.10 27.13 -7.53
C VAL A 113 17.17 28.20 -7.53
N ASP A 114 17.24 29.01 -6.47
CA ASP A 114 18.30 29.99 -6.25
C ASP A 114 18.58 30.10 -4.75
N ALA A 115 19.84 30.21 -4.37
CA ALA A 115 20.31 30.27 -3.00
C ALA A 115 21.45 31.29 -2.89
N GLN A 116 21.10 32.57 -2.88
CA GLN A 116 22.07 33.65 -2.75
C GLN A 116 22.28 34.01 -1.28
N ASP A 117 23.51 34.29 -0.86
CA ASP A 117 23.83 34.73 0.51
C ASP A 117 23.88 36.27 0.66
N GLY A 118 23.47 37.01 -0.39
CA GLY A 118 23.53 38.47 -0.44
C GLY A 118 24.94 39.04 -0.67
N SER A 119 25.99 38.22 -0.62
CA SER A 119 27.38 38.60 -0.91
C SER A 119 27.81 38.32 -2.36
N GLY A 120 26.92 37.71 -3.16
CA GLY A 120 27.21 37.27 -4.52
C GLY A 120 28.03 35.98 -4.58
N ASN A 121 28.29 35.32 -3.44
CA ASN A 121 28.96 34.03 -3.39
C ASN A 121 27.93 32.88 -3.34
N PRO A 122 28.04 31.86 -4.21
CA PRO A 122 27.24 30.64 -4.09
C PRO A 122 27.72 29.71 -2.94
N PRO A 123 26.92 28.73 -2.42
CA PRO A 123 25.50 28.45 -2.67
C PRO A 123 24.69 28.20 -1.37
N ASN A 124 24.87 28.97 -0.30
CA ASN A 124 24.19 28.74 0.99
C ASN A 124 23.20 29.87 1.31
N GLY A 125 22.11 29.94 0.53
CA GLY A 125 21.01 30.85 0.81
C GLY A 125 20.36 30.49 2.15
N VAL A 126 20.23 31.47 3.04
CA VAL A 126 19.52 31.28 4.32
C VAL A 126 18.06 31.64 4.12
N SER A 127 17.13 30.76 4.51
CA SER A 127 15.71 31.08 4.50
C SER A 127 15.39 32.25 5.43
N GLY A 128 14.31 32.96 5.14
CA GLY A 128 13.81 34.05 5.95
C GLY A 128 13.24 33.58 7.29
N GLN A 129 12.78 34.55 8.08
CA GLN A 129 12.15 34.27 9.38
C GLN A 129 10.68 33.82 9.24
N ILE A 130 10.05 34.16 8.12
CA ILE A 130 8.65 33.91 7.83
C ILE A 130 8.59 33.00 6.62
N GLU A 131 7.82 31.93 6.72
CA GLU A 131 7.64 31.01 5.60
C GLU A 131 7.06 31.75 4.38
N PRO A 132 7.61 31.53 3.17
CA PRO A 132 7.16 32.22 1.98
C PRO A 132 5.71 31.89 1.63
N ALA A 133 5.04 32.82 0.95
CA ALA A 133 3.73 32.59 0.36
C ALA A 133 3.86 31.74 -0.90
N TRP A 134 3.89 30.41 -0.73
CA TRP A 134 4.14 29.44 -1.79
C TRP A 134 3.26 29.63 -3.03
N SER A 135 3.88 30.00 -4.14
CA SER A 135 3.23 30.12 -5.45
C SER A 135 3.05 28.76 -6.11
N LEU A 136 1.89 28.53 -6.73
CA LEU A 136 1.56 27.30 -7.45
C LEU A 136 2.09 27.27 -8.90
N THR A 137 2.39 28.44 -9.48
CA THR A 137 2.68 28.58 -10.91
C THR A 137 4.03 29.21 -11.21
N GLY A 138 4.84 29.51 -10.20
CA GLY A 138 6.15 30.11 -10.41
C GLY A 138 7.02 30.19 -9.16
N PRO A 139 8.25 30.70 -9.29
CA PRO A 139 9.16 30.85 -8.17
C PRO A 139 8.64 31.83 -7.11
N THR A 140 8.91 31.54 -5.85
CA THR A 140 8.61 32.40 -4.70
C THR A 140 9.90 32.65 -3.94
N SER A 141 10.31 33.90 -3.82
CA SER A 141 11.47 34.26 -3.00
C SER A 141 11.06 34.41 -1.55
N ASP A 142 11.90 33.91 -0.66
CA ASP A 142 11.81 34.19 0.76
C ASP A 142 12.06 35.69 1.02
N VAL A 143 11.51 36.24 2.11
CA VAL A 143 11.74 37.65 2.48
C VAL A 143 12.37 37.70 3.85
N ASN A 144 13.68 37.92 3.90
CA ASN A 144 14.35 38.27 5.15
C ASN A 144 14.11 39.75 5.47
N LEU A 145 13.78 40.08 6.72
CA LEU A 145 13.61 41.45 7.22
C LEU A 145 14.84 42.35 6.97
N GLN A 146 16.01 41.75 6.73
CA GLN A 146 17.27 42.46 6.50
C GLN A 146 17.66 42.61 5.03
N GLY A 147 16.88 42.08 4.07
CA GLY A 147 17.11 42.27 2.64
C GLY A 147 18.34 41.56 2.04
N ASN A 148 19.04 40.72 2.82
CA ASN A 148 20.23 39.99 2.36
C ASN A 148 20.01 38.47 2.44
N GLY A 149 20.30 37.80 1.33
CA GLY A 149 20.27 36.35 1.17
C GLY A 149 18.86 35.77 0.98
N PHE A 150 18.59 35.16 -0.18
CA PHE A 150 17.27 34.65 -0.53
C PHE A 150 17.37 33.23 -1.10
N ALA A 151 16.65 32.30 -0.47
CA ALA A 151 16.24 31.09 -1.13
C ALA A 151 15.01 31.40 -2.01
N THR A 152 15.08 31.08 -3.29
CA THR A 152 13.93 31.14 -4.20
C THR A 152 13.43 29.73 -4.45
N TRP A 153 12.13 29.55 -4.32
CA TRP A 153 11.47 28.25 -4.32
C TRP A 153 10.56 28.11 -5.51
N ALA A 154 10.74 27.08 -6.33
CA ALA A 154 9.76 26.73 -7.36
C ALA A 154 8.94 25.52 -6.90
N PRO A 155 7.62 25.49 -7.15
CA PRO A 155 6.87 24.26 -6.99
C PRO A 155 7.51 23.22 -7.91
N LEU A 156 7.82 22.04 -7.39
CA LEU A 156 8.30 20.94 -8.21
C LEU A 156 7.16 20.61 -9.19
N PRO A 157 7.30 20.95 -10.47
CA PRO A 157 6.20 20.83 -11.39
C PRO A 157 5.84 19.35 -11.49
N ALA A 158 4.56 19.01 -11.60
CA ALA A 158 4.20 17.67 -12.05
C ALA A 158 4.34 17.53 -13.57
N VAL A 159 5.27 18.29 -14.15
CA VAL A 159 5.67 18.12 -15.53
C VAL A 159 6.05 16.67 -15.67
N ALA A 160 5.36 16.05 -16.62
CA ALA A 160 5.58 14.69 -17.04
C ALA A 160 7.09 14.48 -17.13
N ILE A 161 7.56 13.45 -16.44
CA ILE A 161 8.76 12.75 -16.86
C ILE A 161 8.46 12.42 -18.32
N ASP A 162 9.01 13.18 -19.26
CA ASP A 162 9.13 12.74 -20.64
C ASP A 162 10.50 12.05 -20.68
N PRO A 163 10.54 10.72 -20.54
CA PRO A 163 11.75 9.98 -20.81
C PRO A 163 11.84 9.86 -22.33
N ASP A 164 12.12 10.94 -23.05
CA ASP A 164 12.86 10.76 -24.28
C ASP A 164 14.34 10.72 -23.89
N PRO A 165 14.93 9.52 -23.68
CA PRO A 165 16.36 9.40 -23.41
C PRO A 165 17.23 9.93 -24.58
N ASN A 166 16.64 10.26 -25.73
CA ASN A 166 17.34 10.77 -26.90
C ASN A 166 17.26 12.29 -27.04
N GLU A 167 16.41 12.99 -26.29
CA GLU A 167 16.44 14.45 -26.25
C GLU A 167 17.59 14.90 -25.35
N GLN A 168 18.78 15.04 -25.93
CA GLN A 168 19.92 15.68 -25.28
C GLN A 168 19.57 17.14 -24.97
N VAL A 169 18.94 17.37 -23.83
CA VAL A 169 18.77 18.72 -23.29
C VAL A 169 20.17 19.32 -23.09
N PRO A 170 20.48 20.50 -23.64
CA PRO A 170 21.78 21.13 -23.51
C PRO A 170 22.24 21.20 -22.05
N HIS A 171 23.45 20.71 -21.78
CA HIS A 171 24.03 20.54 -20.45
C HIS A 171 24.40 21.88 -19.74
N ASP A 172 24.24 23.03 -20.40
CA ASP A 172 24.74 24.31 -19.90
C ASP A 172 23.66 25.23 -19.28
N ASP A 173 22.42 24.75 -19.12
CA ASP A 173 21.39 25.50 -18.39
C ASP A 173 21.54 25.24 -16.88
N PRO A 174 21.84 26.23 -16.02
CA PRO A 174 21.93 26.04 -14.57
C PRO A 174 20.59 25.67 -13.91
N THR A 175 19.46 25.75 -14.63
CA THR A 175 18.17 25.18 -14.22
C THR A 175 18.01 23.70 -14.60
N ASN A 176 18.90 23.18 -15.46
CA ASN A 176 19.02 21.77 -15.76
C ASN A 176 19.73 21.09 -14.57
N LEU A 177 18.93 20.52 -13.67
CA LEU A 177 19.35 19.88 -12.42
C LEU A 177 20.19 18.60 -12.61
N GLY A 178 20.93 18.46 -13.72
CA GLY A 178 21.89 17.40 -13.97
C GLY A 178 21.27 16.01 -14.06
N GLY A 179 20.14 15.87 -14.76
CA GLY A 179 19.49 14.56 -14.92
C GLY A 179 18.81 14.03 -13.65
N ILE A 180 18.65 14.86 -12.61
CA ILE A 180 17.79 14.54 -11.46
C ILE A 180 16.34 14.87 -11.85
N VAL A 181 15.82 14.11 -12.82
CA VAL A 181 14.38 14.03 -13.02
C VAL A 181 13.83 13.23 -11.84
N PRO A 182 12.88 13.75 -11.04
CA PRO A 182 12.22 12.95 -10.03
C PRO A 182 11.62 11.74 -10.75
N LEU A 183 12.11 10.55 -10.42
CA LEU A 183 11.75 9.29 -11.07
C LEU A 183 10.29 8.89 -10.83
N PHE A 184 9.60 9.65 -9.98
CA PHE A 184 8.25 9.40 -9.56
C PHE A 184 7.44 10.69 -9.56
N SER A 185 6.17 10.57 -9.95
CA SER A 185 5.23 11.68 -9.86
C SER A 185 4.98 12.03 -8.39
N PRO A 186 5.29 13.26 -7.93
CA PRO A 186 4.96 13.68 -6.57
C PRO A 186 3.44 13.81 -6.35
N ARG A 187 2.64 13.62 -7.41
CA ARG A 187 1.18 13.71 -7.39
C ARG A 187 0.48 12.35 -7.36
N ALA A 188 1.20 11.24 -7.48
CA ALA A 188 0.62 9.90 -7.55
C ALA A 188 1.54 8.89 -6.85
N TYR A 189 1.09 8.32 -5.74
CA TYR A 189 1.87 7.32 -4.99
C TYR A 189 0.96 6.42 -4.16
N VAL A 190 1.55 5.36 -3.62
CA VAL A 190 0.89 4.38 -2.76
C VAL A 190 1.55 4.37 -1.38
N VAL A 191 0.75 4.52 -0.32
CA VAL A 191 1.17 4.27 1.06
C VAL A 191 0.82 2.85 1.42
N ASP A 192 1.81 1.97 1.52
CA ASP A 192 1.64 0.55 1.77
C ASP A 192 2.64 0.07 2.82
N PRO A 193 2.36 0.27 4.11
CA PRO A 193 3.32 -0.05 5.16
C PRO A 193 3.74 -1.51 5.17
N LEU A 194 2.78 -2.42 5.03
CA LEU A 194 3.04 -3.85 5.11
C LEU A 194 3.69 -4.36 3.82
N GLY A 195 3.20 -3.96 2.66
CA GLY A 195 3.82 -4.36 1.40
C GLY A 195 5.20 -3.75 1.18
N TRP A 196 5.47 -2.55 1.72
CA TRP A 196 6.82 -1.99 1.74
C TRP A 196 7.75 -2.81 2.64
N ALA A 197 7.31 -3.12 3.87
CA ALA A 197 8.15 -3.83 4.84
C ALA A 197 8.44 -5.28 4.42
N VAL A 198 7.45 -5.98 3.86
CA VAL A 198 7.62 -7.34 3.35
C VAL A 198 8.53 -7.36 2.12
N ALA A 199 8.30 -6.46 1.15
CA ALA A 199 9.16 -6.38 -0.04
C ALA A 199 10.60 -5.96 0.28
N GLY A 200 10.81 -5.16 1.34
CA GLY A 200 12.14 -4.73 1.78
C GLY A 200 12.96 -5.83 2.46
N GLY A 201 12.31 -6.83 3.06
CA GLY A 201 12.98 -7.95 3.74
C GLY A 201 13.80 -8.83 2.80
N ASP A 202 13.42 -8.88 1.53
CA ASP A 202 14.09 -9.70 0.51
C ASP A 202 15.31 -9.00 -0.13
N GLY A 203 15.66 -7.77 0.32
CA GLY A 203 16.80 -7.01 -0.20
C GLY A 203 16.61 -6.45 -1.62
N TYR A 204 15.39 -6.48 -2.16
CA TYR A 204 15.09 -5.98 -3.50
C TYR A 204 14.71 -4.49 -3.50
N ALA A 205 15.12 -3.79 -4.56
CA ALA A 205 14.67 -2.44 -4.91
C ALA A 205 13.15 -2.36 -5.18
N SER A 206 12.45 -3.49 -5.31
CA SER A 206 10.99 -3.61 -5.49
C SER A 206 10.17 -3.07 -4.33
N SER A 207 10.77 -2.83 -3.15
CA SER A 207 10.07 -2.18 -2.03
C SER A 207 9.60 -0.75 -2.32
N ILE A 208 10.19 -0.09 -3.32
CA ILE A 208 9.89 1.31 -3.67
C ILE A 208 8.79 1.41 -4.73
N GLU A 209 8.43 0.33 -5.38
CA GLU A 209 7.54 0.34 -6.55
C GLU A 209 6.28 -0.47 -6.26
N PHE A 210 5.12 0.06 -6.64
CA PHE A 210 3.81 -0.57 -6.54
C PHE A 210 3.26 -0.78 -7.94
N GLY A 211 2.98 -2.03 -8.26
CA GLY A 211 2.84 -2.46 -9.65
C GLY A 211 4.14 -3.07 -10.12
N ASN A 212 4.12 -4.36 -10.43
CA ASN A 212 5.21 -5.02 -11.13
C ASN A 212 4.72 -5.43 -12.52
N ARG A 213 5.64 -5.51 -13.46
CA ARG A 213 5.45 -6.24 -14.68
C ARG A 213 6.65 -7.16 -14.85
N THR A 214 6.39 -8.46 -14.82
CA THR A 214 7.41 -9.46 -15.17
C THR A 214 7.78 -9.31 -16.64
N ASP A 215 8.84 -8.57 -16.95
CA ASP A 215 9.46 -8.64 -18.27
C ASP A 215 10.21 -9.97 -18.39
N VAL A 216 9.55 -10.95 -19.01
CA VAL A 216 10.09 -12.30 -19.21
C VAL A 216 11.16 -12.31 -20.31
N SER A 217 11.31 -11.24 -21.10
CA SER A 217 12.14 -11.23 -22.31
C SER A 217 13.65 -11.27 -22.05
N THR A 218 14.12 -10.94 -20.83
CA THR A 218 15.55 -11.00 -20.48
C THR A 218 15.97 -12.27 -19.76
N GLY A 219 15.04 -13.14 -19.34
CA GLY A 219 15.36 -14.29 -18.48
C GLY A 219 15.96 -13.90 -17.12
N ILE A 220 15.89 -12.62 -16.77
CA ILE A 220 16.25 -12.09 -15.47
C ILE A 220 14.97 -11.46 -14.94
N GLY A 221 14.56 -11.78 -13.71
CA GLY A 221 13.56 -11.03 -12.95
C GLY A 221 14.06 -9.61 -12.59
N ALA A 222 14.63 -8.95 -13.57
CA ALA A 222 15.29 -7.67 -13.55
C ALA A 222 14.97 -6.94 -14.87
N SER A 223 13.70 -6.58 -15.06
CA SER A 223 13.50 -5.14 -15.05
C SER A 223 13.95 -4.72 -13.66
N LEU A 224 15.25 -4.42 -13.53
CA LEU A 224 15.71 -3.65 -12.39
C LEU A 224 14.73 -2.50 -12.34
N ALA A 225 14.26 -2.17 -11.15
CA ALA A 225 13.81 -0.84 -10.78
C ALA A 225 14.88 0.19 -11.20
N SER A 226 15.12 0.35 -12.50
CA SER A 226 15.67 1.54 -13.08
C SER A 226 14.52 2.51 -12.91
N ALA A 227 14.39 3.05 -11.71
CA ALA A 227 14.46 4.48 -11.52
C ALA A 227 14.14 5.20 -12.85
N GLY A 228 12.86 5.22 -13.23
CA GLY A 228 12.47 5.69 -14.57
C GLY A 228 11.58 4.77 -15.38
N ASP A 229 11.22 3.57 -14.90
CA ASP A 229 10.06 2.86 -15.42
C ASP A 229 8.81 3.72 -15.10
N PRO A 230 8.18 4.40 -16.09
CA PRO A 230 7.02 5.25 -15.84
C PRO A 230 5.78 4.41 -15.51
N PHE A 231 5.92 3.08 -15.35
CA PHE A 231 4.89 2.08 -15.16
C PHE A 231 4.50 1.85 -13.70
N ALA A 232 5.47 1.82 -12.79
CA ALA A 232 5.21 1.62 -11.37
C ALA A 232 4.79 2.91 -10.63
N LEU A 233 3.89 2.77 -9.67
CA LEU A 233 3.62 3.81 -8.68
C LEU A 233 4.66 3.76 -7.58
N LEU A 234 5.03 4.91 -7.06
CA LEU A 234 5.89 5.01 -5.91
C LEU A 234 5.24 4.43 -4.65
N ARG A 235 5.85 3.45 -4.02
CA ARG A 235 5.44 2.84 -2.75
C ARG A 235 6.19 3.48 -1.59
N ILE A 236 5.44 3.92 -0.58
CA ILE A 236 5.98 4.41 0.69
C ILE A 236 5.46 3.61 1.87
N ASN A 237 6.27 3.53 2.91
CA ASN A 237 5.99 2.74 4.11
C ASN A 237 5.03 3.41 5.11
N GLY A 238 4.67 4.66 4.88
CA GLY A 238 3.87 5.43 5.83
C GLY A 238 4.51 5.52 7.22
N GLY A 239 5.83 5.75 7.31
CA GLY A 239 6.53 5.96 8.58
C GLY A 239 6.68 4.71 9.45
N LEU A 240 6.15 3.56 9.02
CA LEU A 240 6.27 2.27 9.70
C LEU A 240 7.48 1.53 9.13
N ASN A 241 8.66 1.89 9.64
CA ASN A 241 9.95 1.44 9.10
C ASN A 241 10.30 -0.04 9.40
N THR A 242 9.46 -0.75 10.15
CA THR A 242 9.68 -2.16 10.49
C THR A 242 8.44 -2.98 10.17
N GLU A 243 8.65 -4.23 9.77
CA GLU A 243 7.56 -5.17 9.51
C GLU A 243 6.66 -5.36 10.73
N ALA A 244 7.23 -5.40 11.93
CA ALA A 244 6.45 -5.49 13.16
C ALA A 244 5.53 -4.28 13.38
N ALA A 245 6.01 -3.06 13.10
CA ALA A 245 5.19 -1.85 13.20
C ALA A 245 4.11 -1.79 12.10
N ALA A 246 4.46 -2.19 10.88
CA ALA A 246 3.52 -2.28 9.76
C ALA A 246 2.42 -3.32 10.03
N ALA A 247 2.80 -4.50 10.54
CA ALA A 247 1.88 -5.56 10.94
C ALA A 247 0.92 -5.08 12.05
N ALA A 248 1.44 -4.37 13.05
CA ALA A 248 0.63 -3.79 14.12
C ALA A 248 -0.44 -2.81 13.58
N ALA A 249 -0.12 -2.00 12.58
CA ALA A 249 -1.08 -1.09 11.94
C ALA A 249 -2.14 -1.79 11.07
N THR A 250 -1.94 -3.06 10.76
CA THR A 250 -2.90 -3.92 10.04
C THR A 250 -3.64 -4.91 10.95
N THR A 251 -3.34 -4.90 12.25
CA THR A 251 -3.82 -5.90 13.19
C THR A 251 -5.26 -5.63 13.61
N LEU A 252 -6.10 -6.66 13.50
CA LEU A 252 -7.48 -6.67 13.98
C LEU A 252 -7.68 -7.75 15.05
N PRO A 253 -8.80 -7.72 15.80
CA PRO A 253 -9.07 -8.73 16.83
C PRO A 253 -9.05 -10.18 16.31
N ASP A 254 -9.43 -10.40 15.05
CA ASP A 254 -9.45 -11.72 14.41
C ASP A 254 -8.15 -12.07 13.67
N SER A 255 -7.13 -11.22 13.72
CA SER A 255 -5.79 -11.48 13.17
C SER A 255 -4.92 -12.34 14.09
N TRP A 256 -5.46 -12.83 15.21
CA TRP A 256 -4.72 -13.61 16.19
C TRP A 256 -5.26 -15.04 16.24
N GLU A 257 -4.37 -16.00 16.00
CA GLU A 257 -4.66 -17.41 16.15
C GLU A 257 -4.05 -17.92 17.46
N THR A 258 -4.87 -18.60 18.26
CA THR A 258 -4.42 -19.19 19.51
C THR A 258 -3.67 -20.48 19.23
N ILE A 259 -2.39 -20.52 19.61
CA ILE A 259 -1.53 -21.70 19.46
C ILE A 259 -1.50 -22.52 20.77
N VAL A 260 -1.45 -21.82 21.91
CA VAL A 260 -1.42 -22.44 23.24
C VAL A 260 -2.38 -21.69 24.14
N GLU A 261 -3.14 -22.42 24.93
CA GLU A 261 -3.93 -21.87 26.03
C GLU A 261 -3.79 -22.79 27.25
N ALA A 262 -3.19 -22.29 28.32
CA ALA A 262 -2.95 -23.06 29.53
C ALA A 262 -2.79 -22.16 30.76
N THR A 263 -3.04 -22.69 31.94
CA THR A 263 -2.65 -22.05 33.20
C THR A 263 -1.14 -22.21 33.39
N PRO A 264 -0.38 -21.13 33.55
CA PRO A 264 1.07 -21.22 33.74
C PRO A 264 1.44 -21.80 35.12
N ASP A 265 2.59 -22.46 35.21
CA ASP A 265 3.17 -22.92 36.48
C ASP A 265 3.70 -21.73 37.28
N THR A 266 4.42 -20.82 36.62
CA THR A 266 4.97 -19.60 37.22
C THR A 266 4.93 -18.43 36.24
N VAL A 267 4.76 -17.22 36.78
CA VAL A 267 4.83 -15.96 36.03
C VAL A 267 5.72 -15.00 36.82
N THR A 268 6.76 -14.51 36.17
CA THR A 268 7.65 -13.47 36.71
C THR A 268 7.40 -12.18 35.93
N ASP A 269 7.10 -11.10 36.65
CA ASP A 269 6.90 -9.80 36.03
C ASP A 269 8.22 -9.24 35.47
N ALA A 270 8.10 -8.36 34.49
CA ALA A 270 9.20 -7.55 34.00
C ALA A 270 9.56 -6.49 35.07
N ASP A 271 10.86 -6.28 35.32
CA ASP A 271 11.31 -5.17 36.17
C ASP A 271 11.46 -3.91 35.30
N PRO A 272 10.62 -2.88 35.46
CA PRO A 272 10.74 -1.66 34.66
C PRO A 272 12.03 -0.88 34.95
N THR A 273 12.71 -1.16 36.05
CA THR A 273 13.96 -0.50 36.47
C THR A 273 15.21 -1.34 36.21
N GLY A 274 15.02 -2.62 35.85
CA GLY A 274 16.06 -3.61 35.68
C GLY A 274 16.16 -4.15 34.25
N PRO A 275 17.22 -4.91 33.95
CA PRO A 275 17.37 -5.60 32.67
C PRO A 275 16.54 -6.90 32.61
N THR A 276 15.79 -7.24 33.66
CA THR A 276 15.06 -8.51 33.71
C THR A 276 13.76 -8.41 32.94
N ASP A 277 13.75 -9.11 31.80
CA ASP A 277 12.55 -9.40 31.03
C ASP A 277 11.54 -10.20 31.85
N GLY A 278 10.26 -10.01 31.53
CA GLY A 278 9.21 -10.82 32.13
C GLY A 278 9.20 -12.20 31.52
N SER A 279 8.81 -13.21 32.29
CA SER A 279 8.79 -14.60 31.84
C SER A 279 7.61 -15.38 32.39
N VAL A 280 7.18 -16.38 31.63
CA VAL A 280 6.17 -17.35 32.05
C VAL A 280 6.63 -18.76 31.75
N VAL A 281 6.43 -19.68 32.69
CA VAL A 281 6.74 -21.11 32.52
C VAL A 281 5.43 -21.88 32.44
N PHE A 282 5.27 -22.68 31.40
CA PHE A 282 4.06 -23.48 31.17
C PHE A 282 4.20 -24.92 31.70
N PRO A 283 3.08 -25.61 32.04
CA PRO A 283 3.06 -27.00 32.48
C PRO A 283 3.72 -28.00 31.52
N GLY A 284 4.14 -29.15 32.04
CA GLY A 284 4.99 -30.12 31.31
C GLY A 284 4.35 -30.71 30.04
N ALA A 285 3.02 -30.66 29.96
CA ALA A 285 2.26 -31.12 28.80
C ALA A 285 2.19 -30.08 27.66
N VAL A 286 2.56 -28.83 27.92
CA VAL A 286 2.50 -27.75 26.92
C VAL A 286 3.73 -27.81 26.03
N VAL A 287 3.51 -27.98 24.73
CA VAL A 287 4.57 -27.99 23.71
C VAL A 287 4.67 -26.60 23.07
N LEU A 288 5.82 -25.95 23.20
CA LEU A 288 6.09 -24.63 22.61
C LEU A 288 6.82 -24.71 21.26
N ASN A 289 6.93 -25.90 20.67
CA ASN A 289 7.56 -26.07 19.36
C ASN A 289 6.68 -25.43 18.27
N GLY A 290 7.29 -24.68 17.35
CA GLY A 290 6.59 -24.10 16.20
C GLY A 290 6.07 -22.67 16.41
N ILE A 291 6.29 -22.05 17.57
CA ILE A 291 6.09 -20.61 17.75
C ILE A 291 7.25 -19.89 17.07
N LEU A 292 7.16 -19.73 15.75
CA LEU A 292 8.25 -19.23 14.89
C LEU A 292 7.95 -17.87 14.23
N GLY A 293 6.78 -17.28 14.45
CA GLY A 293 6.37 -16.04 13.80
C GLY A 293 6.50 -14.83 14.71
N THR A 294 7.31 -13.84 14.34
CA THR A 294 7.07 -12.47 14.78
C THR A 294 6.11 -11.80 13.78
N PRO A 295 5.09 -11.07 14.26
CA PRO A 295 4.75 -10.82 15.66
C PRO A 295 3.95 -11.97 16.30
N SER A 296 4.36 -12.43 17.48
CA SER A 296 3.54 -13.27 18.38
C SER A 296 3.35 -12.55 19.71
N ARG A 297 2.25 -12.84 20.39
CA ARG A 297 1.94 -12.24 21.69
C ARG A 297 1.44 -13.28 22.67
N ILE A 298 1.54 -12.95 23.94
CA ILE A 298 0.93 -13.71 25.02
C ILE A 298 -0.13 -12.84 25.69
N VAL A 299 -1.32 -13.40 25.88
CA VAL A 299 -2.45 -12.76 26.54
C VAL A 299 -2.65 -13.44 27.88
N PHE A 300 -2.46 -12.69 28.95
CA PHE A 300 -2.72 -13.15 30.30
C PHE A 300 -4.12 -12.72 30.72
N THR A 301 -4.86 -13.66 31.29
CA THR A 301 -6.12 -13.42 31.98
C THR A 301 -5.90 -13.67 33.46
N SER A 302 -6.27 -12.70 34.29
CA SER A 302 -6.16 -12.82 35.75
C SER A 302 -7.01 -13.98 36.27
N VAL A 303 -6.68 -14.51 37.45
CA VAL A 303 -7.40 -15.65 38.06
C VAL A 303 -8.89 -15.38 38.31
N ASP A 304 -9.28 -14.11 38.48
CA ASP A 304 -10.67 -13.68 38.63
C ASP A 304 -11.39 -13.47 37.29
N GLY A 305 -10.68 -13.55 36.15
CA GLY A 305 -11.21 -13.31 34.82
C GLY A 305 -11.56 -11.85 34.50
N VAL A 306 -11.18 -10.90 35.36
CA VAL A 306 -11.59 -9.49 35.24
C VAL A 306 -10.59 -8.66 34.42
N GLN A 307 -9.31 -9.01 34.45
CA GLN A 307 -8.25 -8.26 33.77
C GLN A 307 -7.57 -9.10 32.71
N HIS A 308 -7.32 -8.46 31.57
CA HIS A 308 -6.56 -9.05 30.48
C HIS A 308 -5.40 -8.14 30.12
N VAL A 309 -4.28 -8.75 29.77
CA VAL A 309 -3.10 -8.00 29.38
C VAL A 309 -2.31 -8.76 28.33
N ALA A 310 -1.97 -8.09 27.24
CA ALA A 310 -1.18 -8.65 26.14
C ALA A 310 0.28 -8.19 26.21
N ARG A 311 1.22 -9.08 25.95
CA ARG A 311 2.66 -8.81 25.88
C ARG A 311 3.24 -9.34 24.58
N THR A 312 4.15 -8.57 23.99
CA THR A 312 4.86 -9.01 22.78
C THR A 312 5.91 -10.02 23.19
N ILE A 313 5.89 -11.20 22.58
CA ILE A 313 6.87 -12.25 22.87
C ILE A 313 8.20 -11.84 22.26
N THR A 314 9.25 -11.77 23.08
CA THR A 314 10.63 -11.49 22.65
C THR A 314 11.44 -12.76 22.46
N ASN A 315 11.14 -13.81 23.23
CA ASN A 315 11.84 -15.08 23.17
C ASN A 315 10.94 -16.25 23.58
N VAL A 316 11.21 -17.43 23.01
CA VAL A 316 10.57 -18.69 23.37
C VAL A 316 11.68 -19.71 23.60
N ILE A 317 11.68 -20.37 24.76
CA ILE A 317 12.66 -21.38 25.15
C ILE A 317 11.93 -22.72 25.30
N PRO A 318 11.72 -23.49 24.21
CA PRO A 318 10.86 -24.68 24.25
C PRO A 318 11.31 -25.74 25.27
N ALA A 319 12.62 -25.96 25.42
CA ALA A 319 13.16 -26.92 26.37
C ALA A 319 12.85 -26.56 27.84
N ALA A 320 12.76 -25.27 28.15
CA ALA A 320 12.39 -24.78 29.47
C ALA A 320 10.87 -24.56 29.62
N ARG A 321 10.11 -24.64 28.52
CA ARG A 321 8.69 -24.26 28.44
C ARG A 321 8.45 -22.81 28.84
N THR A 322 9.43 -21.95 28.54
CA THR A 322 9.42 -20.54 28.93
C THR A 322 9.12 -19.64 27.75
N VAL A 323 8.28 -18.63 27.97
CA VAL A 323 8.07 -17.50 27.05
C VAL A 323 8.49 -16.23 27.77
N GLU A 324 9.22 -15.36 27.08
CA GLU A 324 9.73 -14.09 27.63
C GLU A 324 9.16 -12.90 26.85
N TRP A 325 9.06 -11.76 27.53
CA TRP A 325 8.68 -10.47 26.94
C TRP A 325 9.52 -9.33 27.53
N SER A 326 9.60 -8.22 26.80
CA SER A 326 10.46 -7.08 27.16
C SER A 326 10.18 -6.52 28.56
N SER A 327 11.25 -6.18 29.27
CA SER A 327 11.22 -5.43 30.55
C SER A 327 10.43 -4.11 30.48
N THR A 328 10.28 -3.54 29.28
CA THR A 328 9.49 -2.31 29.03
C THR A 328 7.98 -2.51 29.09
N GLN A 329 7.51 -3.76 29.20
CA GLN A 329 6.10 -4.12 29.28
C GLN A 329 5.77 -4.82 30.62
N PRO A 330 5.94 -4.16 31.79
CA PRO A 330 5.57 -4.73 33.10
C PRO A 330 4.06 -4.88 33.22
N PHE A 331 3.56 -5.84 34.02
CA PHE A 331 2.13 -5.94 34.31
C PHE A 331 1.57 -4.64 34.90
N PRO A 332 0.34 -4.22 34.55
CA PRO A 332 -0.27 -3.03 35.14
C PRO A 332 -0.32 -3.16 36.66
N ALA A 333 -0.15 -2.05 37.38
CA ALA A 333 -0.15 -2.05 38.84
C ALA A 333 -1.45 -2.62 39.47
N ARG A 334 -2.56 -2.61 38.72
CA ARG A 334 -3.85 -3.16 39.16
C ARG A 334 -4.02 -4.66 38.91
N PHE A 335 -3.10 -5.31 38.18
CA PHE A 335 -3.18 -6.74 37.94
C PHE A 335 -3.02 -7.49 39.27
N PRO A 336 -3.86 -8.51 39.59
CA PRO A 336 -3.77 -9.22 40.86
C PRO A 336 -2.37 -9.76 41.10
N ARG A 337 -1.86 -9.61 42.34
CA ARG A 337 -0.53 -10.07 42.75
C ARG A 337 -0.63 -10.99 43.97
N ASP A 338 0.28 -11.94 44.06
CA ASP A 338 0.43 -12.81 45.23
C ASP A 338 1.15 -12.08 46.38
N GLY A 339 1.34 -12.76 47.51
CA GLY A 339 2.06 -12.21 48.66
C GLY A 339 3.55 -11.93 48.40
N SER A 340 4.09 -12.39 47.27
CA SER A 340 5.46 -12.16 46.82
C SER A 340 5.55 -11.07 45.73
N GLY A 341 4.42 -10.48 45.33
CA GLY A 341 4.35 -9.44 44.31
C GLY A 341 4.29 -9.96 42.88
N ASN A 342 4.23 -11.27 42.63
CA ASN A 342 4.14 -11.82 41.29
C ASN A 342 2.69 -11.76 40.76
N PRO A 343 2.49 -11.58 39.45
CA PRO A 343 1.15 -11.59 38.84
C PRO A 343 0.44 -12.94 39.05
N VAL A 344 -0.81 -12.91 39.49
CA VAL A 344 -1.66 -14.10 39.64
C VAL A 344 -2.48 -14.32 38.37
N VAL A 345 -1.95 -15.16 37.48
CA VAL A 345 -2.54 -15.46 36.18
C VAL A 345 -3.40 -16.73 36.27
N GLY A 346 -4.64 -16.66 35.80
CA GLY A 346 -5.52 -17.82 35.66
C GLY A 346 -5.27 -18.58 34.36
N THR A 347 -5.16 -17.85 33.25
CA THR A 347 -4.92 -18.44 31.92
C THR A 347 -3.95 -17.57 31.15
N ALA A 348 -2.98 -18.21 30.50
CA ALA A 348 -2.07 -17.60 29.56
C ALA A 348 -2.31 -18.19 28.17
N ARG A 349 -2.55 -17.33 27.19
CA ARG A 349 -2.82 -17.70 25.80
C ARG A 349 -1.73 -17.16 24.90
N ILE A 350 -1.00 -18.04 24.22
CA ILE A 350 -0.05 -17.66 23.19
C ILE A 350 -0.79 -17.56 21.87
N GLU A 351 -0.66 -16.40 21.25
CA GLU A 351 -1.27 -16.10 19.97
C GLU A 351 -0.19 -15.77 18.94
N THR A 352 -0.36 -16.29 17.73
CA THR A 352 0.45 -15.89 16.58
C THR A 352 -0.37 -14.99 15.67
N PHE A 353 0.29 -14.05 15.02
CA PHE A 353 -0.36 -13.13 14.10
C PHE A 353 -0.58 -13.79 12.73
N ASP A 354 -1.85 -13.99 12.37
CA ASP A 354 -2.27 -14.33 11.01
C ASP A 354 -2.55 -13.03 10.25
N ARG A 355 -1.81 -12.79 9.16
CA ARG A 355 -1.93 -11.62 8.27
C ARG A 355 -3.20 -11.70 7.42
N ARG A 356 -4.35 -11.62 8.08
CA ARG A 356 -5.65 -11.71 7.44
C ARG A 356 -6.01 -10.47 6.67
N TYR A 357 -5.58 -9.30 7.13
CA TYR A 357 -5.86 -8.04 6.46
C TYR A 357 -4.58 -7.28 6.21
N SER A 358 -4.57 -6.56 5.12
CA SER A 358 -3.59 -5.52 4.82
C SER A 358 -4.34 -4.36 4.20
N TRP A 359 -3.74 -3.20 4.21
CA TRP A 359 -4.29 -2.06 3.51
C TRP A 359 -3.16 -1.29 2.84
N PHE A 360 -3.52 -0.57 1.80
CA PHE A 360 -2.67 0.45 1.22
C PHE A 360 -3.55 1.61 0.76
N ILE A 361 -2.96 2.79 0.65
CA ILE A 361 -3.65 4.00 0.24
C ILE A 361 -3.06 4.46 -1.07
N THR A 362 -3.92 4.64 -2.05
CA THR A 362 -3.58 5.30 -3.29
C THR A 362 -3.83 6.79 -3.12
N VAL A 363 -2.78 7.60 -3.28
CA VAL A 363 -2.82 9.04 -3.06
C VAL A 363 -2.60 9.77 -4.38
N LYS A 364 -3.54 10.67 -4.68
CA LYS A 364 -3.50 11.56 -5.83
C LYS A 364 -3.50 13.01 -5.37
N LYS A 365 -2.69 13.86 -5.99
CA LYS A 365 -2.73 15.31 -5.77
C LYS A 365 -3.13 16.03 -7.04
N ASP A 366 -4.03 17.01 -6.92
CA ASP A 366 -4.36 17.89 -8.03
C ASP A 366 -3.25 18.95 -8.28
N ALA A 367 -3.47 19.83 -9.25
CA ALA A 367 -2.52 20.89 -9.57
C ALA A 367 -2.29 21.89 -8.42
N ASN A 368 -3.22 22.01 -7.49
CA ASN A 368 -3.17 22.89 -6.33
C ASN A 368 -2.62 22.19 -5.07
N GLY A 369 -2.28 20.90 -5.19
CA GLY A 369 -1.87 20.08 -4.05
C GLY A 369 -3.04 19.60 -3.19
N ARG A 370 -4.29 19.68 -3.65
CA ARG A 370 -5.39 19.02 -2.95
C ARG A 370 -5.20 17.52 -3.06
N THR A 371 -5.17 16.84 -1.93
CA THR A 371 -5.05 15.39 -1.85
C THR A 371 -6.41 14.73 -1.99
N ASP A 372 -6.46 13.69 -2.82
CA ASP A 372 -7.53 12.69 -2.91
C ASP A 372 -6.89 11.34 -2.58
N ALA A 373 -7.41 10.66 -1.56
CA ALA A 373 -6.80 9.45 -1.01
C ALA A 373 -7.87 8.37 -0.85
N LYS A 374 -7.57 7.17 -1.38
CA LYS A 374 -8.44 6.00 -1.29
C LYS A 374 -7.69 4.85 -0.65
N MET A 375 -8.28 4.24 0.37
CA MET A 375 -7.74 3.07 1.05
C MET A 375 -8.35 1.79 0.49
N ALA A 376 -7.53 0.92 -0.08
CA ALA A 376 -7.91 -0.44 -0.42
C ALA A 376 -7.60 -1.36 0.75
N VAL A 377 -8.59 -2.12 1.23
CA VAL A 377 -8.40 -3.17 2.24
C VAL A 377 -8.43 -4.54 1.56
N VAL A 378 -7.38 -5.32 1.75
CA VAL A 378 -7.19 -6.61 1.09
C VAL A 378 -7.16 -7.73 2.12
N PHE A 379 -7.95 -8.78 1.90
CA PHE A 379 -7.97 -9.97 2.74
C PHE A 379 -6.95 -11.00 2.25
N ARG A 380 -6.04 -11.42 3.12
CA ARG A 380 -4.95 -12.38 2.83
C ARG A 380 -4.24 -12.04 1.52
N ARG A 381 -3.76 -10.80 1.46
CA ARG A 381 -2.97 -10.27 0.34
C ARG A 381 -1.71 -11.11 0.20
N GLY A 382 -1.46 -11.61 -1.01
CA GLY A 382 -0.14 -12.08 -1.37
C GLY A 382 0.73 -10.86 -1.71
N PHE A 383 1.98 -10.87 -1.24
CA PHE A 383 2.97 -9.81 -1.49
C PHE A 383 3.91 -10.22 -2.62
N SER A 384 3.47 -11.15 -3.47
CA SER A 384 4.24 -11.54 -4.64
C SER A 384 4.11 -10.47 -5.73
N ALA A 385 5.12 -10.39 -6.60
CA ALA A 385 5.07 -9.54 -7.77
C ALA A 385 3.82 -9.77 -8.64
N GLU A 386 3.35 -11.01 -8.71
CA GLU A 386 2.19 -11.41 -9.52
C GLU A 386 0.87 -10.87 -8.95
N ASP A 387 0.77 -10.66 -7.63
CA ASP A 387 -0.44 -10.12 -7.00
C ASP A 387 -0.63 -8.62 -7.29
N GLU A 388 0.44 -7.95 -7.72
CA GLU A 388 0.49 -6.53 -8.06
C GLU A 388 0.82 -6.35 -9.54
N HIS A 389 0.45 -7.32 -10.39
CA HIS A 389 0.75 -7.26 -11.80
C HIS A 389 -0.06 -6.15 -12.50
N LEU A 390 0.61 -5.36 -13.34
CA LEU A 390 0.00 -4.33 -14.18
C LEU A 390 -0.30 -4.90 -15.57
N TYR A 391 -1.58 -4.80 -15.96
CA TYR A 391 -2.07 -5.21 -17.27
C TYR A 391 -2.26 -4.00 -18.18
N TYR A 392 -2.14 -4.23 -19.49
CA TYR A 392 -2.49 -3.23 -20.49
C TYR A 392 -3.99 -2.98 -20.49
N ALA A 393 -4.38 -1.70 -20.42
CA ALA A 393 -5.78 -1.31 -20.37
C ALA A 393 -6.07 -0.02 -21.15
N ASN A 394 -7.07 -0.06 -22.03
CA ASN A 394 -7.59 1.14 -22.68
C ASN A 394 -8.79 1.70 -21.89
N PHE A 395 -8.59 2.84 -21.22
CA PHE A 395 -9.62 3.58 -20.49
C PHE A 395 -10.35 4.59 -21.39
N GLY A 396 -10.82 4.14 -22.55
CA GLY A 396 -11.57 4.96 -23.50
C GLY A 396 -10.73 6.02 -24.21
N ASN A 397 -9.44 5.77 -24.43
CA ASN A 397 -8.59 6.55 -25.32
C ASN A 397 -8.84 6.10 -26.77
N PRO A 398 -9.47 6.93 -27.62
CA PRO A 398 -9.74 6.57 -29.01
C PRO A 398 -8.48 6.59 -29.90
N GLN A 399 -7.37 7.14 -29.41
CA GLN A 399 -6.11 7.22 -30.16
C GLN A 399 -5.19 6.02 -29.90
N VAL A 400 -5.46 5.22 -28.87
CA VAL A 400 -4.66 4.04 -28.55
C VAL A 400 -5.14 2.87 -29.39
N ASP A 401 -4.36 2.58 -30.42
CA ASP A 401 -4.45 1.39 -31.23
C ASP A 401 -3.81 0.20 -30.48
N LEU A 402 -4.64 -0.57 -29.78
CA LEU A 402 -4.24 -1.93 -29.39
C LEU A 402 -4.41 -2.79 -30.65
N ASP A 403 -3.39 -2.75 -31.51
CA ASP A 403 -3.29 -3.22 -32.91
C ASP A 403 -4.09 -4.51 -33.20
N GLY A 404 -5.39 -4.36 -33.50
CA GLY A 404 -6.36 -5.47 -33.62
C GLY A 404 -7.74 -5.13 -33.08
N LEU A 405 -7.82 -4.05 -32.30
CA LEU A 405 -9.03 -3.45 -31.75
C LEU A 405 -9.42 -2.13 -32.41
N ASN A 406 -8.71 -1.75 -33.48
CA ASN A 406 -9.16 -0.79 -34.45
C ASN A 406 -10.55 -1.19 -34.97
N GLY A 407 -11.57 -0.44 -34.55
CA GLY A 407 -12.95 -0.64 -35.00
C GLY A 407 -13.95 -1.00 -33.92
N VAL A 408 -13.57 -1.09 -32.63
CA VAL A 408 -14.57 -0.94 -31.56
C VAL A 408 -14.90 0.54 -31.41
N ASP A 409 -15.47 1.13 -32.46
CA ASP A 409 -16.28 2.33 -32.35
C ASP A 409 -17.35 2.01 -31.31
N GLY A 410 -17.25 2.61 -30.12
CA GLY A 410 -18.25 2.43 -29.06
C GLY A 410 -17.79 1.77 -27.76
N ILE A 411 -16.50 1.82 -27.39
CA ILE A 411 -16.16 1.68 -25.96
C ILE A 411 -16.91 2.80 -25.21
N GLY A 412 -17.87 2.40 -24.40
CA GLY A 412 -18.66 3.30 -23.59
C GLY A 412 -17.79 4.09 -22.61
N PRO A 413 -18.26 5.25 -22.11
CA PRO A 413 -17.53 6.04 -21.12
C PRO A 413 -17.32 5.30 -19.79
N ASP A 414 -17.98 4.16 -19.55
CA ASP A 414 -17.81 3.29 -18.39
C ASP A 414 -17.18 1.93 -18.76
N GLN A 415 -16.52 1.84 -19.91
CA GLN A 415 -15.90 0.60 -20.37
C GLN A 415 -14.38 0.71 -20.45
N VAL A 416 -13.71 -0.38 -20.09
CA VAL A 416 -12.26 -0.56 -20.16
C VAL A 416 -11.98 -1.85 -20.89
N LEU A 417 -11.04 -1.79 -21.82
CA LEU A 417 -10.57 -2.97 -22.51
C LEU A 417 -9.22 -3.38 -21.95
N ILE A 418 -9.07 -4.63 -21.51
CA ILE A 418 -7.84 -5.16 -20.91
C ILE A 418 -7.27 -6.29 -21.76
N ALA A 419 -5.96 -6.29 -21.94
CA ALA A 419 -5.19 -7.38 -22.54
C ALA A 419 -4.08 -7.84 -21.58
N TRP A 420 -3.90 -9.16 -21.45
CA TRP A 420 -2.85 -9.76 -20.59
C TRP A 420 -1.96 -10.77 -21.32
N ASN A 421 -2.15 -10.94 -22.61
CA ASN A 421 -1.22 -11.65 -23.49
C ASN A 421 -1.55 -11.20 -24.93
N PRO A 422 -1.27 -9.93 -25.27
CA PRO A 422 -1.52 -9.48 -26.63
C PRO A 422 -0.55 -10.22 -27.55
N THR A 423 -1.06 -11.03 -28.49
CA THR A 423 -0.22 -11.69 -29.48
C THR A 423 0.69 -10.64 -30.14
N MET A 424 2.01 -10.87 -30.18
CA MET A 424 2.97 -9.78 -30.40
C MET A 424 2.84 -9.05 -31.76
N ALA A 425 2.18 -9.69 -32.74
CA ALA A 425 1.79 -9.06 -33.99
C ALA A 425 0.81 -7.87 -33.80
N SER A 426 0.07 -7.87 -32.69
CA SER A 426 -0.96 -6.90 -32.31
C SER A 426 -0.43 -5.69 -31.52
N VAL A 427 0.88 -5.51 -31.41
CA VAL A 427 1.51 -4.36 -30.72
C VAL A 427 2.69 -3.80 -31.52
N GLY A 428 2.83 -4.21 -32.79
CA GLY A 428 3.95 -3.84 -33.66
C GLY A 428 5.33 -4.36 -33.20
N TRP A 429 5.39 -5.18 -32.16
CA TRP A 429 6.64 -5.70 -31.62
C TRP A 429 6.98 -7.05 -32.24
N ASN A 430 8.02 -7.09 -33.06
CA ASN A 430 8.52 -8.32 -33.68
C ASN A 430 9.72 -8.83 -32.86
N PRO A 431 9.54 -9.81 -31.96
CA PRO A 431 10.66 -10.33 -31.19
C PRO A 431 11.75 -10.84 -32.12
N ALA A 432 13.01 -10.68 -31.70
CA ALA A 432 14.10 -11.37 -32.36
C ALA A 432 13.82 -12.89 -32.34
N PRO A 433 14.01 -13.61 -33.45
CA PRO A 433 13.80 -15.06 -33.50
C PRO A 433 14.58 -15.76 -32.38
N GLY A 434 13.87 -16.47 -31.50
CA GLY A 434 14.46 -17.21 -30.38
C GLY A 434 14.45 -16.49 -29.02
N SER A 435 13.83 -15.30 -28.89
CA SER A 435 13.52 -14.78 -27.56
C SER A 435 12.51 -15.70 -26.86
N PRO A 436 12.66 -15.98 -25.54
CA PRO A 436 11.60 -16.65 -24.79
C PRO A 436 10.30 -15.88 -24.99
N ASP A 437 9.21 -16.61 -25.19
CA ASP A 437 7.88 -16.03 -25.40
C ASP A 437 7.55 -15.11 -24.22
N PRO A 438 7.58 -13.78 -24.40
CA PRO A 438 7.47 -12.82 -23.29
C PRO A 438 6.03 -12.70 -22.77
N LEU A 439 5.14 -13.58 -23.22
CA LEU A 439 3.70 -13.47 -23.14
C LEU A 439 3.04 -14.29 -22.03
N ASN A 440 3.82 -14.93 -21.15
CA ASN A 440 3.24 -15.66 -20.03
C ASN A 440 2.95 -14.72 -18.84
N GLU A 441 2.21 -13.62 -19.08
CA GLU A 441 1.68 -12.84 -17.96
C GLU A 441 0.58 -13.67 -17.25
N PRO A 442 0.44 -13.55 -15.92
CA PRO A 442 -0.56 -14.30 -15.17
C PRO A 442 -1.98 -13.91 -15.60
N ASP A 443 -2.92 -14.86 -15.55
CA ASP A 443 -4.33 -14.54 -15.84
C ASP A 443 -4.88 -13.52 -14.80
N PRO A 444 -5.51 -12.41 -15.25
CA PRO A 444 -6.08 -11.41 -14.38
C PRO A 444 -7.28 -11.94 -13.63
N PHE A 445 -7.50 -11.39 -12.43
CA PHE A 445 -8.68 -11.72 -11.62
C PHE A 445 -9.92 -10.97 -12.12
N LEU A 446 -10.54 -11.48 -13.19
CA LEU A 446 -11.72 -10.91 -13.81
C LEU A 446 -13.00 -11.45 -13.15
N LYS A 447 -13.65 -10.64 -12.29
CA LYS A 447 -14.91 -11.03 -11.65
C LYS A 447 -15.83 -9.82 -11.42
N PRO A 448 -17.13 -9.93 -11.74
CA PRO A 448 -18.12 -8.94 -11.33
C PRO A 448 -18.11 -8.70 -9.81
N GLY A 449 -18.16 -7.44 -9.41
CA GLY A 449 -18.07 -6.97 -8.03
C GLY A 449 -16.64 -6.80 -7.50
N ALA A 450 -15.62 -7.29 -8.21
CA ALA A 450 -14.22 -7.02 -7.89
C ALA A 450 -13.84 -5.57 -8.24
N PHE A 451 -12.62 -5.18 -7.90
CA PHE A 451 -12.12 -3.83 -8.13
C PHE A 451 -11.05 -3.83 -9.22
N LEU A 452 -11.04 -2.74 -9.99
CA LEU A 452 -10.04 -2.42 -10.99
C LEU A 452 -9.37 -1.12 -10.57
N PHE A 453 -8.04 -1.14 -10.50
CA PHE A 453 -7.24 0.05 -10.21
C PHE A 453 -6.62 0.58 -11.48
N ASP A 454 -6.93 1.82 -11.84
CA ASP A 454 -6.26 2.57 -12.88
C ASP A 454 -5.00 3.20 -12.29
N ALA A 455 -3.86 2.58 -12.54
CA ALA A 455 -2.57 3.02 -12.02
C ALA A 455 -2.10 4.35 -12.64
N ARG A 456 -2.62 4.74 -13.81
CA ARG A 456 -2.27 6.00 -14.47
C ARG A 456 -2.96 7.18 -13.78
N ASN A 457 -4.26 7.04 -13.53
CA ASN A 457 -5.04 8.10 -12.88
C ASN A 457 -5.12 7.96 -11.36
N VAL A 458 -4.60 6.87 -10.79
CA VAL A 458 -4.69 6.53 -9.37
C VAL A 458 -6.16 6.50 -8.92
N GLU A 459 -6.98 5.79 -9.69
CA GLU A 459 -8.43 5.76 -9.52
C GLU A 459 -8.93 4.32 -9.36
N TRP A 460 -9.94 4.13 -8.53
CA TRP A 460 -10.53 2.82 -8.27
C TRP A 460 -11.94 2.73 -8.84
N TYR A 461 -12.21 1.63 -9.52
CA TYR A 461 -13.50 1.34 -10.11
C TYR A 461 -14.00 -0.02 -9.65
N ARG A 462 -15.32 -0.19 -9.56
CA ARG A 462 -15.92 -1.52 -9.34
C ARG A 462 -16.33 -2.13 -10.66
N ILE A 463 -15.97 -3.39 -10.87
CA ILE A 463 -16.34 -4.15 -12.07
C ILE A 463 -17.83 -4.51 -11.98
N ARG A 464 -18.61 -4.07 -12.96
CA ARG A 464 -20.04 -4.41 -13.10
C ARG A 464 -20.22 -5.69 -13.90
N SER A 465 -19.53 -5.80 -15.04
CA SER A 465 -19.57 -6.99 -15.90
C SER A 465 -18.26 -7.16 -16.64
N VAL A 466 -17.98 -8.40 -17.05
CA VAL A 466 -16.81 -8.78 -17.84
C VAL A 466 -17.32 -9.59 -19.03
N VAL A 467 -16.81 -9.26 -20.22
CA VAL A 467 -17.01 -10.02 -21.46
C VAL A 467 -15.63 -10.37 -22.00
N VAL A 468 -15.29 -11.65 -21.99
CA VAL A 468 -14.03 -12.17 -22.57
C VAL A 468 -14.32 -12.60 -24.00
N ASP A 469 -13.48 -12.21 -24.97
CA ASP A 469 -13.64 -12.63 -26.35
C ASP A 469 -12.97 -13.99 -26.58
N GLU A 470 -13.65 -15.07 -26.17
CA GLU A 470 -13.14 -16.43 -26.37
C GLU A 470 -12.96 -16.82 -27.85
N THR A 471 -13.48 -16.03 -28.80
CA THR A 471 -13.50 -16.37 -30.23
C THR A 471 -12.34 -15.79 -31.02
N GLN A 472 -11.90 -14.57 -30.69
CA GLN A 472 -10.79 -13.89 -31.35
C GLN A 472 -9.51 -13.98 -30.52
N ASP A 473 -9.59 -13.70 -29.22
CA ASP A 473 -8.45 -13.71 -28.31
C ASP A 473 -8.90 -13.93 -26.85
N PRO A 474 -8.67 -15.12 -26.27
CA PRO A 474 -9.05 -15.41 -24.88
C PRO A 474 -8.31 -14.54 -23.85
N HIS A 475 -7.30 -13.79 -24.27
CA HIS A 475 -6.52 -12.87 -23.42
C HIS A 475 -6.98 -11.42 -23.50
N LEU A 476 -8.21 -11.22 -23.99
CA LEU A 476 -8.85 -9.92 -24.10
C LEU A 476 -10.19 -9.89 -23.38
N ALA A 477 -10.41 -8.85 -22.56
CA ALA A 477 -11.66 -8.65 -21.85
C ALA A 477 -12.18 -7.21 -21.94
N LEU A 478 -13.44 -7.06 -22.34
CA LEU A 478 -14.20 -5.82 -22.20
C LEU A 478 -14.86 -5.79 -20.82
N ILE A 479 -14.48 -4.83 -20.01
CA ILE A 479 -14.95 -4.64 -18.65
C ILE A 479 -15.87 -3.43 -18.62
N THR A 480 -17.07 -3.59 -18.06
CA THR A 480 -17.95 -2.46 -17.73
C THR A 480 -17.80 -2.12 -16.25
N LEU A 481 -17.61 -0.84 -15.96
CA LEU A 481 -17.37 -0.31 -14.63
C LEU A 481 -18.64 0.26 -14.02
N ASP A 482 -18.60 0.54 -12.73
CA ASP A 482 -19.70 1.16 -11.99
C ASP A 482 -19.83 2.66 -12.24
N SER A 483 -18.75 3.29 -12.72
CA SER A 483 -18.65 4.73 -12.97
C SER A 483 -17.85 5.01 -14.26
N PRO A 484 -18.05 6.19 -14.88
CA PRO A 484 -17.29 6.56 -16.07
C PRO A 484 -15.78 6.63 -15.82
N VAL A 485 -14.99 6.15 -16.77
CA VAL A 485 -13.52 6.27 -16.74
C VAL A 485 -13.10 7.72 -16.82
N ARG A 486 -12.11 8.08 -16.01
CA ARG A 486 -11.51 9.41 -16.07
C ARG A 486 -10.55 9.47 -17.24
N GLN A 487 -10.95 10.17 -18.31
CA GLN A 487 -10.06 10.42 -19.43
C GLN A 487 -8.82 11.20 -18.97
N THR A 488 -7.64 10.69 -19.34
CA THR A 488 -6.40 11.39 -19.09
C THR A 488 -6.24 12.50 -20.13
N THR A 489 -6.07 13.75 -19.66
CA THR A 489 -5.87 14.93 -20.54
C THR A 489 -4.44 15.07 -21.05
N GLN A 490 -3.56 14.13 -20.71
CA GLN A 490 -2.16 14.18 -21.11
C GLN A 490 -2.09 13.76 -22.58
N ALA A 491 -1.73 14.71 -23.45
CA ALA A 491 -1.58 14.48 -24.87
C ALA A 491 -0.51 13.39 -25.10
N ASP A 492 -0.90 12.34 -25.80
CA ASP A 492 -0.04 11.21 -26.12
C ASP A 492 1.06 11.69 -27.08
N SER A 493 2.32 11.42 -26.75
CA SER A 493 3.37 11.49 -27.77
C SER A 493 3.24 10.25 -28.65
N SER A 494 3.13 10.44 -29.96
CA SER A 494 2.85 9.38 -30.95
C SER A 494 3.91 8.27 -31.04
N ASN A 495 5.01 8.38 -30.29
CA ASN A 495 6.22 7.58 -30.47
C ASN A 495 6.53 6.67 -29.27
N ASN A 496 5.75 6.72 -28.19
CA ASN A 496 5.97 5.88 -27.01
C ASN A 496 4.70 5.04 -26.76
N PRO A 497 4.75 3.70 -26.65
CA PRO A 497 3.63 2.84 -26.25
C PRO A 497 3.27 2.95 -24.73
N ALA A 498 3.85 3.92 -24.02
CA ALA A 498 3.41 4.38 -22.70
C ALA A 498 1.95 4.96 -22.55
N PRO A 499 1.15 5.29 -23.59
CA PRO A 499 -0.17 5.88 -23.42
C PRO A 499 -1.29 4.87 -23.15
N VAL A 500 -1.03 3.57 -23.24
CA VAL A 500 -2.01 2.57 -22.79
C VAL A 500 -2.14 2.72 -21.27
N GLY A 501 -3.37 2.95 -20.80
CA GLY A 501 -3.63 2.94 -19.37
C GLY A 501 -3.27 1.59 -18.76
N ARG A 502 -3.14 1.55 -17.43
CA ARG A 502 -2.68 0.36 -16.74
C ARG A 502 -3.68 -0.03 -15.69
N ALA A 503 -4.17 -1.24 -15.80
CA ALA A 503 -5.11 -1.79 -14.85
C ALA A 503 -4.38 -2.77 -13.94
N MET A 504 -4.63 -2.68 -12.64
CA MET A 504 -4.28 -3.72 -11.68
C MET A 504 -5.57 -4.36 -11.17
N LEU A 505 -5.61 -5.69 -11.20
CA LEU A 505 -6.74 -6.49 -10.74
C LEU A 505 -6.32 -7.37 -9.58
N MET A 506 -6.28 -6.79 -8.38
CA MET A 506 -5.87 -7.53 -7.20
C MET A 506 -6.97 -8.47 -6.72
N LYS A 507 -6.55 -9.67 -6.31
CA LYS A 507 -7.43 -10.65 -5.68
C LYS A 507 -7.81 -10.19 -4.27
N ARG A 508 -9.02 -10.54 -3.83
CA ARG A 508 -9.48 -10.42 -2.43
C ARG A 508 -9.47 -9.00 -1.83
N ILE A 509 -9.60 -7.96 -2.66
CA ILE A 509 -9.98 -6.64 -2.14
C ILE A 509 -11.37 -6.78 -1.50
N VAL A 510 -11.46 -6.43 -0.21
CA VAL A 510 -12.72 -6.44 0.53
C VAL A 510 -13.55 -5.22 0.14
N ASP A 511 -12.90 -4.05 0.15
CA ASP A 511 -13.52 -2.78 -0.19
C ASP A 511 -12.47 -1.69 -0.45
N VAL A 512 -12.91 -0.58 -1.04
CA VAL A 512 -12.13 0.64 -1.23
C VAL A 512 -12.86 1.81 -0.58
N TYR A 513 -12.17 2.56 0.26
CA TYR A 513 -12.75 3.66 1.04
C TYR A 513 -12.11 4.99 0.69
N ASP A 514 -12.93 6.03 0.52
CA ASP A 514 -12.43 7.41 0.53
C ASP A 514 -12.02 7.80 1.96
N LEU A 515 -10.87 8.48 2.07
CA LEU A 515 -10.29 8.96 3.34
C LEU A 515 -10.53 10.45 3.57
#